data_AF-A0A7C9RRM6-F1
#
_entry.id   AF-A0A7C9RRM6-F1
#
_cell.length_a   1.000
_cell.length_b   1.000
_cell.length_c   1.000
_cell.angle_alpha   90.00
_cell.angle_beta   90.00
_cell.angle_gamma   90.00
#
_symmetry.space_group_name_H-M   'P 1'
#
loop_
_entity.id
_entity.type
_entity.pdbx_description
1 polymer ?
#
loop_
_entity_poly.entity_id
_entity_poly.type
_entity_poly.pdbx_seq_one_letter_code
_entity_poly.pdbx_strand_id
1 'polypeptide(L)'
;MGIKVLGWITPVRIALTGAVLVALLLAAPISFRAPGDHEMTNCGSTLMFDPQGYAKAGERHYWDDFVHRCTMGRTTRLAQALGLLAVTGVLVTFALTRPPNRRTVVAADDAQAA
;
A
#
# COMPACT_ATOMS: atom_id res chain seq x y z
N MET A 1 -16.63 -0.59 29.22
CA MET A 1 -16.90 -0.39 27.77
C MET A 1 -15.86 -1.20 26.98
N GLY A 2 -16.10 -2.51 26.83
CA GLY A 2 -15.16 -3.43 26.19
C GLY A 2 -15.28 -3.35 24.68
N ILE A 3 -14.19 -2.97 24.04
CA ILE A 3 -14.08 -2.65 22.63
C ILE A 3 -14.46 -3.89 21.78
N LYS A 4 -15.64 -3.88 21.16
CA LYS A 4 -16.13 -4.85 20.13
C LYS A 4 -15.30 -4.81 18.83
N VAL A 5 -14.02 -4.45 18.87
CA VAL A 5 -13.19 -4.28 17.66
C VAL A 5 -12.44 -5.57 17.30
N LEU A 6 -12.31 -6.52 18.22
CA LEU A 6 -11.61 -7.79 17.95
C LEU A 6 -12.33 -8.71 16.95
N GLY A 7 -13.64 -8.58 16.78
CA GLY A 7 -14.42 -9.33 15.78
C GLY A 7 -14.35 -8.74 14.36
N TRP A 8 -13.87 -7.50 14.20
CA TRP A 8 -13.81 -6.82 12.90
C TRP A 8 -12.53 -7.15 12.12
N ILE A 9 -11.43 -7.45 12.83
CA ILE A 9 -10.11 -7.70 12.24
C ILE A 9 -9.99 -9.18 11.86
N THR A 10 -10.68 -9.57 10.79
CA THR A 10 -10.47 -10.89 10.18
C THR A 10 -9.23 -10.85 9.27
N PRO A 11 -8.46 -11.95 9.16
CA PRO A 11 -7.30 -12.01 8.26
C PRO A 11 -7.68 -11.68 6.81
N VAL A 12 -8.91 -12.02 6.40
CA VAL A 12 -9.48 -11.67 5.10
C VAL A 12 -9.58 -10.15 4.90
N ARG A 13 -10.01 -9.39 5.92
CA ARG A 13 -10.09 -7.93 5.83
C ARG A 13 -8.73 -7.27 5.78
N ILE A 14 -7.74 -7.79 6.53
CA ILE A 14 -6.34 -7.33 6.46
C ILE A 14 -5.77 -7.57 5.06
N ALA A 15 -6.02 -8.76 4.49
CA ALA A 15 -5.57 -9.08 3.14
C ALA A 15 -6.22 -8.17 2.09
N LEU A 16 -7.53 -7.91 2.21
CA LEU A 16 -8.25 -7.00 1.30
C LEU A 16 -7.74 -5.56 1.40
N THR A 17 -7.55 -5.02 2.59
CA THR A 17 -7.02 -3.65 2.73
C THR A 17 -5.60 -3.56 2.20
N GLY A 18 -4.73 -4.55 2.47
CA GLY A 18 -3.40 -4.60 1.89
C GLY A 18 -3.42 -4.65 0.36
N ALA A 19 -4.28 -5.49 -0.23
CA ALA A 19 -4.43 -5.59 -1.68
C ALA A 19 -4.91 -4.28 -2.31
N VAL A 20 -5.90 -3.60 -1.70
CA VAL A 20 -6.39 -2.31 -2.17
C VAL A 20 -5.29 -1.24 -2.11
N LEU A 21 -4.50 -1.20 -1.04
CA LEU A 21 -3.39 -0.24 -0.91
C LEU A 21 -2.31 -0.48 -1.97
N VAL A 22 -1.96 -1.75 -2.24
CA VAL A 22 -1.01 -2.11 -3.29
C VAL A 22 -1.56 -1.72 -4.67
N ALA A 23 -2.83 -2.02 -4.95
CA ALA A 23 -3.46 -1.64 -6.21
C ALA A 23 -3.48 -0.12 -6.41
N LEU A 24 -3.81 0.65 -5.35
CA LEU A 24 -3.77 2.11 -5.37
C LEU A 24 -2.35 2.65 -5.61
N LEU A 25 -1.33 2.06 -4.98
CA LEU A 25 0.06 2.46 -5.21
C LEU A 25 0.53 2.20 -6.65
N LEU A 26 0.06 1.10 -7.25
CA LEU A 26 0.43 0.74 -8.60
C LEU A 26 -0.30 1.59 -9.65
N ALA A 27 -1.57 1.93 -9.39
CA ALA A 27 -2.41 2.73 -10.27
C ALA A 27 -2.17 4.23 -10.16
N ALA A 28 -1.76 4.72 -8.98
CA ALA A 28 -1.54 6.14 -8.75
C ALA A 28 -0.44 6.69 -9.70
N PRO A 29 -0.69 7.83 -10.37
CA PRO A 29 0.29 8.43 -11.25
C PRO A 29 1.51 8.90 -10.48
N ILE A 30 2.65 8.83 -11.14
CA ILE A 30 3.94 9.34 -10.68
C ILE A 30 4.08 10.73 -11.31
N SER A 31 3.79 11.76 -10.51
CA SER A 31 3.97 13.15 -10.90
C SER A 31 5.14 13.76 -10.14
N PHE A 32 5.97 14.53 -10.82
CA PHE A 32 7.00 15.35 -10.18
C PHE A 32 7.00 16.76 -10.74
N ARG A 33 7.54 17.69 -9.97
CA ARG A 33 7.75 19.08 -10.40
C ARG A 33 9.18 19.22 -10.88
N ALA A 34 9.37 19.47 -12.18
CA ALA A 34 10.70 19.75 -12.72
C ALA A 34 11.14 21.16 -12.29
N PRO A 35 12.42 21.37 -11.93
CA PRO A 35 12.94 22.68 -11.57
C PRO A 35 12.88 23.62 -12.79
N GLY A 36 12.23 24.76 -12.64
CA GLY A 36 12.03 25.75 -13.71
C GLY A 36 10.69 25.62 -14.46
N ASP A 37 9.92 24.56 -14.20
CA ASP A 37 8.61 24.37 -14.80
C ASP A 37 7.49 24.60 -13.77
N HIS A 38 6.48 25.37 -14.16
CA HIS A 38 5.34 25.68 -13.28
C HIS A 38 4.27 24.58 -13.31
N GLU A 39 4.29 23.72 -14.34
CA GLU A 39 3.38 22.59 -14.51
C GLU A 39 3.91 21.30 -13.88
N MET A 40 3.02 20.48 -13.33
CA MET A 40 3.38 19.15 -12.86
C MET A 40 3.55 18.23 -14.06
N THR A 41 4.74 17.64 -14.21
CA THR A 41 4.99 16.63 -15.24
C THR A 41 4.50 15.28 -14.74
N ASN A 42 3.65 14.62 -15.53
CA ASN A 42 3.09 13.30 -15.22
C ASN A 42 3.80 12.22 -16.03
N CYS A 43 4.27 11.16 -15.37
CA CYS A 43 4.93 10.01 -16.00
C CYS A 43 3.98 8.84 -16.28
N GLY A 44 2.69 8.98 -15.95
CA GLY A 44 1.75 7.87 -15.88
C GLY A 44 1.92 7.06 -14.58
N SER A 45 1.41 5.83 -14.58
CA SER A 45 1.40 4.95 -13.41
C SER A 45 2.57 3.95 -13.45
N THR A 46 2.73 3.14 -12.41
CA THR A 46 3.75 2.08 -12.43
C THR A 46 3.48 1.00 -13.50
N LEU A 47 2.24 0.92 -14.01
CA LEU A 47 1.80 -0.05 -15.01
C LEU A 47 1.86 0.52 -16.43
N MET A 48 1.59 1.82 -16.58
CA MET A 48 1.53 2.49 -17.88
C MET A 48 2.39 3.75 -17.85
N PHE A 49 3.46 3.73 -18.64
CA PHE A 49 4.30 4.91 -18.85
C PHE A 49 3.63 5.81 -19.88
N ASP A 50 3.33 7.05 -19.49
CA ASP A 50 2.76 8.06 -20.38
C ASP A 50 3.56 9.36 -20.25
N PRO A 51 4.43 9.68 -21.24
CA PRO A 51 5.25 10.88 -21.22
C PRO A 51 4.49 12.08 -21.79
N GLN A 52 3.32 12.41 -21.23
CA GLN A 52 2.54 13.56 -21.68
C GLN A 52 3.37 14.85 -21.56
N GLY A 53 3.44 15.61 -22.65
CA GLY A 53 4.13 16.92 -22.69
C GLY A 53 5.61 16.86 -23.09
N TYR A 54 6.35 15.81 -22.75
CA TYR A 54 7.80 15.74 -23.01
C TYR A 54 8.17 15.13 -24.37
N ALA A 55 7.25 14.43 -25.05
CA ALA A 55 7.51 13.82 -26.37
C ALA A 55 7.81 14.84 -27.50
N LYS A 56 7.51 16.13 -27.26
CA LYS A 56 7.80 17.24 -28.19
C LYS A 56 9.01 18.09 -27.79
N ALA A 57 9.65 17.81 -26.65
CA ALA A 57 10.82 18.55 -26.21
C ALA A 57 12.03 18.14 -27.08
N GLY A 58 12.51 19.06 -27.92
CA GLY A 58 13.58 18.81 -28.90
C GLY A 58 14.97 18.55 -28.31
N GLU A 59 15.11 18.52 -26.98
CA GLU A 59 16.40 18.46 -26.29
C GLU A 59 16.59 17.09 -25.61
N ARG A 60 17.47 16.26 -26.18
CA ARG A 60 17.80 14.91 -25.68
C ARG A 60 18.20 14.89 -24.19
N HIS A 61 18.91 15.90 -23.71
CA HIS A 61 19.39 15.93 -22.33
C HIS A 61 18.25 16.09 -21.31
N TYR A 62 17.24 16.89 -21.65
CA TYR A 62 16.03 17.03 -20.83
C TYR A 62 15.17 15.77 -20.84
N TRP A 63 15.16 15.03 -21.96
CA TRP A 63 14.48 13.75 -22.05
C TRP A 63 15.11 12.68 -21.15
N ASP A 64 16.45 12.59 -21.10
CA ASP A 64 17.14 11.62 -20.25
C ASP A 64 16.90 11.89 -18.76
N ASP A 65 16.93 13.15 -18.31
CA ASP A 65 16.62 13.52 -16.92
C ASP A 65 15.15 13.26 -16.58
N PHE A 66 14.23 13.53 -17.52
CA PHE A 66 12.81 13.20 -17.38
C PHE A 66 12.59 11.70 -17.20
N VAL A 67 13.16 10.86 -18.08
CA VAL A 67 13.06 9.41 -18.00
C VAL A 67 13.70 8.89 -16.70
N HIS A 68 14.84 9.44 -16.30
CA HIS A 68 15.51 9.06 -15.06
C HIS A 68 14.62 9.29 -13.84
N ARG A 69 14.01 10.49 -13.74
CA ARG A 69 13.10 10.83 -12.63
C ARG A 69 11.84 10.00 -12.63
N CYS A 70 11.23 9.74 -13.79
CA CYS A 70 10.08 8.85 -13.90
C CYS A 70 10.44 7.41 -13.43
N THR A 71 11.63 6.94 -13.79
CA THR A 71 12.11 5.60 -13.41
C THR A 71 12.37 5.51 -11.90
N MET A 72 13.01 6.51 -11.30
CA MET A 72 13.19 6.65 -9.85
C MET A 72 11.87 6.66 -9.08
N GLY A 73 10.87 7.39 -9.58
CA GLY A 73 9.53 7.39 -8.98
C GLY A 73 8.88 6.01 -9.04
N ARG A 74 9.07 5.28 -10.15
CA ARG A 74 8.53 3.94 -10.37
C ARG A 74 9.17 2.91 -9.44
N THR A 75 10.49 2.91 -9.31
CA THR A 75 11.21 2.01 -8.39
C THR A 75 10.84 2.29 -6.93
N THR A 76 10.69 3.57 -6.55
CA THR A 76 10.25 3.94 -5.21
C THR A 76 8.84 3.43 -4.91
N ARG A 77 7.90 3.59 -5.84
CA ARG A 77 6.52 3.05 -5.71
C ARG A 77 6.51 1.53 -5.62
N LEU A 78 7.32 0.85 -6.43
CA LEU A 78 7.46 -0.62 -6.36
C LEU A 78 8.03 -1.07 -5.02
N ALA A 79 9.05 -0.39 -4.50
CA ALA A 79 9.59 -0.68 -3.18
C ALA A 79 8.55 -0.49 -2.07
N GLN A 80 7.74 0.57 -2.13
CA GLN A 80 6.62 0.79 -1.20
C GLN A 80 5.58 -0.33 -1.30
N ALA A 81 5.21 -0.75 -2.51
CA ALA A 81 4.27 -1.84 -2.72
C ALA A 81 4.78 -3.18 -2.17
N LEU A 82 6.06 -3.50 -2.39
CA LEU A 82 6.70 -4.69 -1.84
C LEU A 82 6.76 -4.65 -0.31
N GLY A 83 7.08 -3.48 0.27
CA GLY A 83 7.05 -3.27 1.72
C GLY A 83 5.65 -3.50 2.31
N LEU A 84 4.61 -2.95 1.68
CA LEU A 84 3.22 -3.15 2.08
C LEU A 84 2.78 -4.62 1.96
N LEU A 85 3.18 -5.31 0.89
CA LEU A 85 2.93 -6.74 0.73
C LEU A 85 3.57 -7.56 1.86
N ALA A 86 4.83 -7.28 2.18
CA ALA A 86 5.55 -7.96 3.26
C ALA A 86 4.87 -7.73 4.62
N VAL A 87 4.55 -6.48 4.96
CA VAL A 87 3.87 -6.14 6.23
C VAL A 87 2.49 -6.79 6.30
N THR A 88 1.71 -6.74 5.22
CA THR A 88 0.38 -7.37 5.15
C THR A 88 0.50 -8.89 5.35
N GLY A 89 1.47 -9.54 4.70
CA GLY A 89 1.73 -10.97 4.87
C GLY A 89 2.07 -11.35 6.31
N VAL A 90 2.91 -10.56 6.98
CA VAL A 90 3.24 -10.75 8.40
C VAL A 90 2.02 -10.59 9.29
N LEU A 91 1.20 -9.55 9.07
CA LEU A 91 -0.01 -9.31 9.86
C LEU A 91 -1.05 -10.43 9.68
N VAL A 92 -1.24 -10.91 8.45
CA VAL A 92 -2.13 -12.04 8.15
C VAL A 92 -1.62 -13.32 8.81
N THR A 93 -0.31 -13.61 8.69
CA THR A 93 0.31 -14.77 9.33
C THR A 93 0.17 -14.72 10.84
N PHE A 94 0.40 -13.56 11.45
CA PHE A 94 0.22 -13.36 12.89
C PHE A 94 -1.25 -13.54 13.29
N ALA A 95 -2.21 -12.99 12.53
CA ALA A 95 -3.63 -13.15 12.81
C ALA A 95 -4.10 -14.62 12.72
N LEU A 96 -3.53 -15.41 11.79
CA LEU A 96 -3.84 -16.82 11.62
C LEU A 96 -3.19 -17.73 12.68
N THR A 97 -1.97 -17.39 13.11
CA THR A 97 -1.20 -18.19 14.09
C THR A 97 -1.47 -17.78 15.53
N ARG A 98 -2.18 -16.66 15.77
CA ARG A 98 -2.53 -16.22 17.11
C ARG A 98 -3.46 -17.23 17.77
N PRO A 99 -3.07 -17.86 18.89
CA PRO A 99 -3.97 -18.75 19.60
C PRO A 99 -5.21 -17.96 20.06
N PRO A 100 -6.43 -18.50 19.87
CA PRO A 100 -7.63 -17.87 20.39
C PRO A 100 -7.46 -17.73 21.91
N ASN A 101 -7.62 -16.51 22.41
CA ASN A 101 -7.45 -16.19 23.83
C ASN A 101 -8.54 -16.93 24.64
N ARG A 102 -8.27 -18.19 25.00
CA ARG A 102 -9.15 -19.11 25.75
C ARG A 102 -9.14 -18.71 27.23
N ARG A 103 -9.65 -17.51 27.54
CA ARG A 103 -9.71 -16.99 28.92
C ARG A 103 -11.05 -16.40 29.35
N THR A 104 -12.14 -16.79 28.69
CA THR A 104 -13.51 -16.42 29.09
C THR A 104 -14.48 -17.60 29.04
N VAL A 105 -14.09 -18.74 29.62
CA VAL A 105 -15.03 -19.86 29.84
C VAL A 105 -15.06 -20.33 31.31
N VAL A 106 -14.13 -19.89 32.16
CA VAL A 106 -14.09 -20.36 33.58
C VAL A 106 -15.03 -19.58 34.51
N ALA A 107 -15.61 -18.46 34.08
CA ALA A 107 -16.45 -17.63 34.97
C ALA A 107 -17.96 -17.92 34.90
N ALA A 108 -18.41 -18.89 34.11
CA ALA A 108 -19.84 -19.17 33.93
C ALA A 108 -20.37 -20.37 34.73
N ASP A 109 -19.51 -21.32 35.14
CA ASP A 109 -19.95 -22.53 35.84
C ASP A 109 -20.04 -22.36 37.37
N ASP A 110 -19.33 -21.40 37.97
CA ASP A 110 -19.37 -21.19 39.43
C ASP A 110 -20.58 -20.36 39.90
N ALA A 111 -21.41 -19.85 38.99
CA ALA A 111 -22.63 -19.10 39.32
C ALA A 111 -23.90 -19.99 39.33
N GLN A 112 -23.80 -21.28 38.96
CA GLN A 112 -24.91 -22.23 38.97
C GLN A 112 -24.82 -23.29 40.07
N ALA A 113 -23.73 -23.32 40.84
CA ALA A 113 -23.64 -24.10 42.07
C ALA A 113 -24.04 -23.23 43.28
N ALA A 114 -25.29 -22.79 43.29
CA ALA A 114 -25.99 -22.33 44.50
C ALA A 114 -26.73 -23.51 45.13
#